data_AF-A0A7X9HPS5-F1
#
_entry.id   AF-A0A7X9HPS5-F1
#
_cell.length_a   1.000
_cell.length_b   1.000
_cell.length_c   1.000
_cell.angle_alpha   90.00
_cell.angle_beta   90.00
_cell.angle_gamma   90.00
#
_symmetry.space_group_name_H-M   'P 1'
#
loop_
_entity.id
_entity.type
_entity.pdbx_description
1 polymer ?
#
loop_
_entity_poly.entity_id
_entity_poly.type
_entity_poly.pdbx_seq_one_letter_code
_entity_poly.pdbx_strand_id
1 'polypeptide(L)'
;SLTPYDAVINYPMMYVPGGYQGWSPGAINGRLYSYDFSNNIYQGIIRIKDGTNANSEFKLTTLPNWDVNFGGTLTKSGNNYTGTLEQNGPNYVVTSGVYSITVNLNAKTIALNKTDDWGIIGSAVPPYDWSRDVDMFYNGQRKMWEIIADFNAGEFKFRANDGWDLNYGGSGGTLSAGGANIVLATAGNYTIRFDPVKLTYTVNKN
;
A
#
# COMPACT_ATOMS: atom_id res chain seq x y z
N SER A 1 -1.80 32.36 -1.19
CA SER A 1 -1.96 30.91 -0.99
C SER A 1 -0.58 30.35 -0.66
N LEU A 2 -0.39 29.77 0.51
CA LEU A 2 0.83 29.04 0.86
C LEU A 2 0.62 27.62 0.35
N THR A 3 1.29 27.23 -0.72
CA THR A 3 1.37 25.82 -1.11
C THR A 3 2.21 25.12 -0.04
N PRO A 4 1.66 24.18 0.75
CA PRO A 4 2.47 23.43 1.70
C PRO A 4 3.53 22.67 0.90
N TYR A 5 4.80 22.89 1.21
CA TYR A 5 5.89 22.07 0.69
C TYR A 5 5.83 20.72 1.40
N ASP A 6 5.36 19.69 0.70
CA ASP A 6 5.55 18.29 1.12
C ASP A 6 7.06 18.05 1.19
N ALA A 7 7.66 18.18 2.38
CA ALA A 7 9.07 17.84 2.57
C ALA A 7 9.27 16.35 2.30
N VAL A 8 9.94 16.03 1.18
CA VAL A 8 10.28 14.65 0.83
C VAL A 8 11.42 14.20 1.73
N ILE A 9 11.12 13.34 2.70
CA ILE A 9 12.13 12.69 3.54
C ILE A 9 12.75 11.55 2.72
N ASN A 10 14.05 11.56 2.44
CA ASN A 10 14.66 10.47 1.69
C ASN A 10 14.99 9.28 2.61
N TYR A 11 14.00 8.45 2.95
CA TYR A 11 14.23 7.26 3.79
C TYR A 11 15.06 6.19 3.04
N PRO A 12 15.93 5.43 3.74
CA PRO A 12 16.54 4.23 3.18
C PRO A 12 15.44 3.26 2.74
N MET A 13 15.66 2.58 1.62
CA MET A 13 14.68 1.70 1.00
C MET A 13 15.19 0.26 0.89
N MET A 14 14.24 -0.66 0.90
CA MET A 14 14.40 -2.04 0.47
C MET A 14 13.27 -2.37 -0.50
N TYR A 15 13.51 -3.27 -1.45
CA TYR A 15 12.55 -3.61 -2.48
C TYR A 15 12.04 -5.03 -2.30
N VAL A 16 10.82 -5.28 -2.76
CA VAL A 16 10.09 -6.55 -2.58
C VAL A 16 9.70 -7.14 -3.94
N PRO A 17 10.63 -7.38 -4.89
CA PRO A 17 10.24 -7.89 -6.20
C PRO A 17 9.55 -9.26 -6.10
N GLY A 18 8.38 -9.39 -6.72
CA GLY A 18 7.64 -10.63 -6.84
C GLY A 18 6.75 -10.71 -8.09
N GLY A 19 5.99 -11.80 -8.22
CA GLY A 19 5.10 -12.03 -9.36
C GLY A 19 4.10 -10.91 -9.58
N TYR A 20 3.55 -10.36 -8.49
CA TYR A 20 2.56 -9.27 -8.46
C TYR A 20 2.96 -7.97 -9.19
N GLN A 21 4.23 -7.81 -9.52
CA GLN A 21 4.76 -6.67 -10.26
C GLN A 21 5.72 -7.09 -11.39
N GLY A 22 5.74 -8.37 -11.77
CA GLY A 22 6.54 -8.89 -12.87
C GLY A 22 8.04 -9.02 -12.56
N TRP A 23 8.40 -9.35 -11.32
CA TRP A 23 9.80 -9.55 -10.91
C TRP A 23 10.76 -8.37 -11.21
N SER A 24 10.27 -7.12 -11.12
CA SER A 24 11.05 -5.88 -11.32
C SER A 24 11.54 -5.24 -10.00
N PRO A 25 12.80 -5.45 -9.58
CA PRO A 25 13.38 -4.67 -8.49
C PRO A 25 13.27 -3.16 -8.76
N GLY A 26 12.88 -2.39 -7.75
CA GLY A 26 12.72 -0.94 -7.89
C GLY A 26 11.30 -0.47 -8.24
N ALA A 27 10.38 -1.36 -8.60
CA ALA A 27 8.98 -1.01 -8.85
C ALA A 27 8.37 -0.25 -7.66
N ILE A 28 7.55 0.77 -7.96
CA ILE A 28 7.00 1.66 -6.92
C ILE A 28 6.10 0.91 -5.93
N ASN A 29 5.42 -0.14 -6.40
CA ASN A 29 4.50 -0.96 -5.63
C ASN A 29 5.16 -2.06 -4.79
N GLY A 30 6.49 -2.12 -4.76
CA GLY A 30 7.28 -3.09 -4.00
C GLY A 30 8.39 -2.44 -3.20
N ARG A 31 8.08 -1.44 -2.36
CA ARG A 31 9.06 -0.68 -1.56
C ARG A 31 8.73 -0.71 -0.07
N LEU A 32 9.75 -1.00 0.74
CA LEU A 32 9.76 -0.83 2.18
C LEU A 32 10.71 0.32 2.54
N TYR A 33 10.44 1.00 3.64
CA TYR A 33 11.19 2.16 4.08
C TYR A 33 11.70 1.98 5.50
N SER A 34 12.91 2.45 5.77
CA SER A 34 13.43 2.56 7.12
C SER A 34 13.14 3.94 7.69
N TYR A 35 12.18 4.02 8.61
CA TYR A 35 11.73 5.29 9.18
C TYR A 35 12.66 5.85 10.26
N ASP A 36 13.59 5.02 10.73
CA ASP A 36 14.73 5.41 11.55
C ASP A 36 15.99 4.98 10.79
N PHE A 37 16.75 5.98 10.35
CA PHE A 37 17.90 5.85 9.46
C PHE A 37 19.05 4.99 10.03
N SER A 38 18.99 4.63 11.32
CA SER A 38 20.07 3.97 12.03
C SER A 38 19.81 2.49 12.35
N ASN A 39 18.56 2.03 12.26
CA ASN A 39 18.17 0.75 12.87
C ASN A 39 18.14 -0.44 11.91
N ASN A 40 18.32 -0.24 10.60
CA ASN A 40 18.23 -1.30 9.57
C ASN A 40 16.92 -2.11 9.60
N ILE A 41 15.82 -1.49 10.03
CA ILE A 41 14.47 -2.05 9.99
C ILE A 41 13.71 -1.36 8.87
N TYR A 42 13.14 -2.14 7.95
CA TYR A 42 12.40 -1.67 6.78
C TYR A 42 10.95 -2.12 6.88
N GLN A 43 10.02 -1.19 6.66
CA GLN A 43 8.60 -1.40 6.87
C GLN A 43 7.76 -0.81 5.74
N GLY A 44 6.61 -1.42 5.47
CA GLY A 44 5.67 -0.95 4.47
C GLY A 44 4.50 -1.89 4.28
N ILE A 45 3.51 -1.47 3.51
CA ILE A 45 2.37 -2.31 3.11
C ILE A 45 2.50 -2.62 1.63
N ILE A 46 2.46 -3.90 1.27
CA ILE A 46 2.59 -4.38 -0.11
C ILE A 46 1.36 -5.23 -0.47
N ARG A 47 0.75 -4.95 -1.63
CA ARG A 47 -0.28 -5.79 -2.25
C ARG A 47 0.40 -6.88 -3.07
N ILE A 48 0.60 -8.05 -2.47
CA ILE A 48 1.20 -9.22 -3.12
C ILE A 48 0.07 -10.05 -3.76
N LYS A 49 -0.47 -9.55 -4.87
CA LYS A 49 -1.53 -10.20 -5.66
C LYS A 49 -1.05 -10.39 -7.11
N ASP A 50 -0.84 -11.63 -7.54
CA ASP A 50 -0.47 -11.97 -8.92
C ASP A 50 -1.68 -12.53 -9.68
N GLY A 51 -2.52 -11.62 -10.18
CA GLY A 51 -3.76 -11.96 -10.86
C GLY A 51 -4.71 -12.81 -10.00
N THR A 52 -5.15 -13.94 -10.54
CA THR A 52 -6.09 -14.86 -9.87
C THR A 52 -5.39 -16.00 -9.09
N ASN A 53 -4.06 -16.00 -9.02
CA ASN A 53 -3.33 -17.06 -8.33
C ASN A 53 -3.59 -16.99 -6.82
N ALA A 54 -3.87 -18.16 -6.22
CA ALA A 54 -4.13 -18.26 -4.78
C ALA A 54 -2.89 -17.94 -3.93
N ASN A 55 -1.70 -18.20 -4.48
CA ASN A 55 -0.43 -17.87 -3.88
C ASN A 55 0.37 -16.94 -4.79
N SER A 56 1.27 -16.17 -4.19
CA SER A 56 2.19 -15.31 -4.92
C SER A 56 3.56 -15.41 -4.27
N GLU A 57 4.59 -15.21 -5.09
CA GLU A 57 5.98 -15.31 -4.70
C GLU A 57 6.67 -13.96 -4.74
N PHE A 58 7.66 -13.78 -3.87
CA PHE A 58 8.51 -12.60 -3.84
C PHE A 58 9.90 -12.89 -3.26
N LYS A 59 10.80 -11.94 -3.45
CA LYS A 59 12.11 -11.82 -2.79
C LYS A 59 12.27 -10.42 -2.23
N LEU A 60 13.38 -10.19 -1.53
CA LEU A 60 13.82 -8.87 -1.12
C LEU A 60 15.12 -8.49 -1.82
N THR A 61 15.31 -7.21 -2.13
CA THR A 61 16.60 -6.68 -2.61
C THR A 61 16.94 -5.37 -1.91
N THR A 62 18.24 -5.11 -1.67
CA THR A 62 18.69 -3.87 -0.99
C THR A 62 18.85 -2.69 -1.93
N LEU A 63 18.97 -2.97 -3.24
CA LEU A 63 19.03 -2.01 -4.32
C LEU A 63 17.97 -2.36 -5.38
N PRO A 64 17.63 -1.45 -6.33
CA PRO A 64 16.69 -1.73 -7.41
C PRO A 64 17.33 -2.63 -8.49
N ASN A 65 18.00 -3.70 -8.07
CA ASN A 65 18.63 -4.73 -8.87
C ASN A 65 18.72 -6.05 -8.06
N TRP A 66 19.29 -7.09 -8.64
CA TRP A 66 19.38 -8.42 -8.03
C TRP A 66 20.70 -8.72 -7.31
N ASP A 67 21.64 -7.76 -7.26
CA ASP A 67 23.02 -7.97 -6.78
C ASP A 67 23.06 -8.53 -5.35
N VAL A 68 22.19 -7.99 -4.48
CA VAL A 68 21.98 -8.47 -3.13
C VAL A 68 20.50 -8.76 -2.94
N ASN A 69 20.16 -10.05 -2.91
CA ASN A 69 18.78 -10.51 -2.71
C ASN A 69 18.67 -11.50 -1.55
N PHE A 70 17.50 -11.49 -0.93
CA PHE A 70 17.14 -12.42 0.15
C PHE A 70 15.86 -13.17 -0.18
N GLY A 71 15.82 -14.39 0.29
CA GLY A 71 14.70 -15.30 0.25
C GLY A 71 14.68 -16.18 1.50
N GLY A 72 13.92 -17.26 1.48
CA GLY A 72 13.87 -18.24 2.56
C GLY A 72 12.50 -18.88 2.75
N THR A 73 12.30 -19.49 3.92
CA THR A 73 11.05 -20.15 4.29
C THR A 73 10.24 -19.28 5.24
N LEU A 74 8.93 -19.18 4.99
CA LEU A 74 7.98 -18.54 5.90
C LEU A 74 7.20 -19.59 6.69
N THR A 75 7.07 -19.36 7.99
CA THR A 75 6.15 -20.06 8.89
C THR A 75 4.84 -19.28 8.97
N LYS A 76 3.73 -19.91 8.59
CA LYS A 76 2.39 -19.31 8.66
C LYS A 76 1.78 -19.48 10.05
N SER A 77 1.19 -18.41 10.58
CA SER A 77 0.35 -18.43 11.79
C SER A 77 -0.92 -17.62 11.54
N GLY A 78 -2.06 -18.32 11.44
CA GLY A 78 -3.31 -17.71 10.95
C GLY A 78 -3.12 -17.16 9.54
N ASN A 79 -3.35 -15.86 9.35
CA ASN A 79 -3.13 -15.17 8.07
C ASN A 79 -1.76 -14.46 7.99
N ASN A 80 -0.93 -14.59 9.02
CA ASN A 80 0.36 -13.92 9.15
C ASN A 80 1.51 -14.89 8.88
N TYR A 81 2.70 -14.35 8.65
CA TYR A 81 3.91 -15.10 8.37
C TYR A 81 5.11 -14.53 9.12
N THR A 82 6.01 -15.40 9.54
CA THR A 82 7.35 -15.02 10.05
C THR A 82 8.40 -15.88 9.37
N GLY A 83 9.63 -15.39 9.26
CA GLY A 83 10.73 -16.15 8.66
C GLY A 83 12.08 -15.50 8.87
N THR A 84 13.10 -16.12 8.28
CA THR A 84 14.48 -15.65 8.29
C THR A 84 14.88 -15.15 6.91
N LEU A 85 15.92 -14.31 6.88
CA LEU A 85 16.54 -13.81 5.65
C LEU A 85 17.74 -14.66 5.28
N GLU A 86 17.65 -15.39 4.17
CA GLU A 86 18.75 -16.14 3.58
C GLU A 86 19.21 -15.43 2.30
N GLN A 87 20.48 -15.05 2.25
CA GLN A 87 21.03 -14.42 1.05
C GLN A 87 21.02 -15.42 -0.10
N ASN A 88 20.48 -15.02 -1.25
CA ASN A 88 20.21 -15.90 -2.40
C ASN A 88 19.30 -17.09 -2.10
N GLY A 89 18.56 -17.08 -0.99
CA GLY A 89 17.61 -18.12 -0.63
C GLY A 89 16.45 -18.26 -1.64
N PRO A 90 15.63 -19.31 -1.50
CA PRO A 90 14.47 -19.54 -2.36
C PRO A 90 13.44 -18.41 -2.23
N ASN A 91 12.54 -18.29 -3.21
CA ASN A 91 11.45 -17.32 -3.14
C ASN A 91 10.59 -17.53 -1.89
N TYR A 92 10.16 -16.45 -1.26
CA TYR A 92 9.10 -16.52 -0.27
C TYR A 92 7.77 -16.75 -0.97
N VAL A 93 6.90 -17.58 -0.36
CA VAL A 93 5.57 -17.89 -0.87
C VAL A 93 4.54 -17.49 0.17
N VAL A 94 3.54 -16.71 -0.25
CA VAL A 94 2.39 -16.32 0.60
C VAL A 94 1.08 -16.54 -0.13
N THR A 95 0.00 -16.68 0.64
CA THR A 95 -1.34 -16.56 0.07
C THR A 95 -1.52 -15.14 -0.47
N SER A 96 -2.17 -15.00 -1.62
CA SER A 96 -2.38 -13.71 -2.27
C SER A 96 -3.06 -12.67 -1.34
N GLY A 97 -2.58 -11.42 -1.37
CA GLY A 97 -3.25 -10.25 -0.80
C GLY A 97 -2.32 -9.22 -0.15
N VAL A 98 -2.85 -8.43 0.77
CA VAL A 98 -2.15 -7.24 1.30
C VAL A 98 -1.52 -7.51 2.65
N TYR A 99 -0.24 -7.14 2.78
CA TYR A 99 0.57 -7.41 3.96
C TYR A 99 1.30 -6.17 4.43
N SER A 100 1.23 -5.89 5.73
CA SER A 100 2.21 -5.06 6.43
C SER A 100 3.46 -5.91 6.67
N ILE A 101 4.56 -5.51 6.05
CA ILE A 101 5.84 -6.23 6.08
C ILE A 101 6.81 -5.48 6.96
N THR A 102 7.53 -6.21 7.80
CA THR A 102 8.70 -5.73 8.55
C THR A 102 9.88 -6.63 8.28
N VAL A 103 10.99 -6.03 7.82
CA VAL A 103 12.27 -6.69 7.62
C VAL A 103 13.28 -6.10 8.59
N ASN A 104 13.96 -6.94 9.36
CA ASN A 104 15.03 -6.53 10.26
C ASN A 104 16.34 -7.17 9.80
N LEU A 105 17.25 -6.37 9.23
CA LEU A 105 18.53 -6.89 8.73
C LEU A 105 19.51 -7.26 9.85
N ASN A 106 19.40 -6.64 11.04
CA ASN A 106 20.26 -6.97 12.17
C ASN A 106 19.93 -8.36 12.73
N ALA A 107 18.63 -8.64 12.91
CA ALA A 107 18.13 -9.93 13.38
C ALA A 107 18.03 -10.98 12.25
N LYS A 108 18.14 -10.56 10.99
CA LYS A 108 17.90 -11.36 9.79
C LYS A 108 16.52 -12.03 9.79
N THR A 109 15.49 -11.24 10.10
CA THR A 109 14.10 -11.71 10.16
C THR A 109 13.18 -10.93 9.24
N ILE A 110 12.10 -11.60 8.83
CA ILE A 110 10.96 -11.01 8.13
C ILE A 110 9.66 -11.40 8.84
N ALA A 111 8.72 -10.45 8.94
CA ALA A 111 7.37 -10.69 9.40
C ALA A 111 6.36 -10.03 8.45
N LEU A 112 5.27 -10.73 8.16
CA LEU A 112 4.17 -10.25 7.35
C LEU A 112 2.87 -10.42 8.13
N ASN A 113 2.17 -9.31 8.35
CA ASN A 113 0.85 -9.32 8.96
C ASN A 113 -0.19 -8.97 7.89
N LYS A 114 -1.23 -9.79 7.75
CA LYS A 114 -2.33 -9.48 6.83
C LYS A 114 -2.98 -8.17 7.25
N THR A 115 -3.27 -7.30 6.30
CA THR A 115 -3.96 -6.03 6.55
C THR A 115 -5.00 -5.79 5.47
N ASP A 116 -5.80 -4.75 5.68
CA ASP A 116 -6.90 -4.38 4.79
C ASP A 116 -6.40 -3.86 3.45
N ASP A 117 -7.11 -4.25 2.39
CA ASP A 117 -6.92 -3.72 1.05
C ASP A 117 -7.82 -2.50 0.84
N TRP A 118 -7.25 -1.32 0.65
CA TRP A 118 -8.04 -0.09 0.60
C TRP A 118 -8.33 0.35 -0.83
N GLY A 119 -9.61 0.64 -1.06
CA GLY A 119 -10.14 1.17 -2.31
C GLY A 119 -10.97 2.43 -2.11
N ILE A 120 -11.32 3.05 -3.24
CA ILE A 120 -12.25 4.18 -3.33
C ILE A 120 -13.43 3.78 -4.23
N ILE A 121 -14.62 4.22 -3.88
CA ILE A 121 -15.87 3.91 -4.60
C ILE A 121 -16.79 5.13 -4.65
N GLY A 122 -17.62 5.24 -5.69
CA GLY A 122 -18.74 6.17 -5.75
C GLY A 122 -18.86 6.86 -7.10
N SER A 123 -19.89 7.70 -7.27
CA SER A 123 -20.22 8.34 -8.55
C SER A 123 -19.14 9.24 -9.13
N ALA A 124 -18.22 9.72 -8.29
CA ALA A 124 -17.04 10.41 -8.77
C ALA A 124 -15.94 9.49 -9.32
N VAL A 125 -16.01 8.17 -9.07
CA VAL A 125 -14.95 7.18 -9.31
C VAL A 125 -15.25 6.34 -10.56
N PRO A 126 -14.84 6.78 -11.76
CA PRO A 126 -14.91 5.93 -12.94
C PRO A 126 -13.94 4.73 -12.84
N PRO A 127 -14.17 3.66 -13.60
CA PRO A 127 -15.30 3.44 -14.51
C PRO A 127 -16.50 2.78 -13.80
N TYR A 128 -16.42 2.52 -12.49
CA TYR A 128 -17.33 1.60 -11.79
C TYR A 128 -18.40 2.28 -10.94
N ASP A 129 -18.31 3.58 -10.65
CA ASP A 129 -19.29 4.28 -9.81
C ASP A 129 -19.44 3.55 -8.45
N TRP A 130 -20.67 3.21 -8.02
CA TRP A 130 -20.99 2.43 -6.83
C TRP A 130 -20.98 0.91 -7.04
N SER A 131 -20.58 0.41 -8.21
CA SER A 131 -20.62 -1.03 -8.51
C SER A 131 -19.35 -1.78 -8.08
N ARG A 132 -18.20 -1.11 -8.02
CA ARG A 132 -16.91 -1.70 -7.62
C ARG A 132 -15.93 -0.64 -7.16
N ASP A 133 -15.03 -1.03 -6.26
CA ASP A 133 -13.93 -0.18 -5.86
C ASP A 133 -12.87 -0.06 -6.97
N VAL A 134 -12.18 1.07 -6.92
CA VAL A 134 -10.87 1.23 -7.52
C VAL A 134 -9.82 1.16 -6.41
N ASP A 135 -8.92 0.20 -6.55
CA ASP A 135 -7.82 -0.03 -5.63
C ASP A 135 -6.91 1.20 -5.48
N MET A 136 -6.63 1.61 -4.24
CA MET A 136 -5.59 2.60 -3.95
C MET A 136 -4.22 1.93 -3.87
N PHE A 137 -3.14 2.70 -3.97
CA PHE A 137 -1.78 2.24 -3.73
C PHE A 137 -1.26 2.77 -2.39
N TYR A 138 -0.56 1.94 -1.60
CA TYR A 138 0.04 2.40 -0.36
C TYR A 138 1.40 3.08 -0.59
N ASN A 139 1.45 4.38 -0.37
CA ASN A 139 2.67 5.16 -0.41
C ASN A 139 3.39 5.13 0.95
N GLY A 140 4.37 4.23 1.11
CA GLY A 140 5.16 4.12 2.34
C GLY A 140 5.98 5.37 2.70
N GLN A 141 6.40 6.17 1.72
CA GLN A 141 7.11 7.43 1.96
C GLN A 141 6.25 8.44 2.74
N ARG A 142 4.93 8.42 2.50
CA ARG A 142 3.94 9.26 3.19
C ARG A 142 3.17 8.51 4.29
N LYS A 143 3.29 7.19 4.32
CA LYS A 143 2.51 6.26 5.16
C LYS A 143 1.00 6.36 4.94
N MET A 144 0.57 6.60 3.70
CA MET A 144 -0.83 6.80 3.33
C MET A 144 -1.21 6.01 2.09
N TRP A 145 -2.49 5.70 1.93
CA TRP A 145 -3.04 5.24 0.67
C TRP A 145 -3.23 6.42 -0.28
N GLU A 146 -2.92 6.23 -1.56
CA GLU A 146 -2.92 7.27 -2.59
C GLU A 146 -3.51 6.73 -3.89
N ILE A 147 -4.26 7.57 -4.58
CA ILE A 147 -4.72 7.35 -5.94
C ILE A 147 -4.57 8.65 -6.73
N ILE A 148 -4.07 8.53 -7.95
CA ILE A 148 -3.94 9.63 -8.91
C ILE A 148 -4.67 9.19 -10.17
N ALA A 149 -5.78 9.85 -10.49
CA ALA A 149 -6.65 9.46 -11.60
C ALA A 149 -7.54 10.64 -12.02
N ASP A 150 -8.24 10.45 -13.15
CA ASP A 150 -9.34 11.30 -13.54
C ASP A 150 -10.62 10.88 -12.81
N PHE A 151 -11.30 11.86 -12.21
CA PHE A 151 -12.55 11.69 -11.48
C PHE A 151 -13.65 12.55 -12.12
N ASN A 152 -14.90 12.12 -11.93
CA ASN A 152 -16.09 12.90 -12.27
C ASN A 152 -16.46 13.85 -11.14
N ALA A 153 -17.35 14.80 -11.43
CA ALA A 153 -18.11 15.45 -10.36
C ALA A 153 -19.08 14.42 -9.77
N GLY A 154 -19.18 14.36 -8.45
CA GLY A 154 -19.98 13.36 -7.76
C GLY A 154 -19.50 13.12 -6.35
N GLU A 155 -19.67 11.90 -5.89
CA GLU A 155 -19.41 11.51 -4.51
C GLU A 155 -18.52 10.27 -4.42
N PHE A 156 -17.78 10.12 -3.32
CA PHE A 156 -17.01 8.92 -3.06
C PHE A 156 -16.88 8.57 -1.58
N LYS A 157 -16.46 7.33 -1.29
CA LYS A 157 -16.05 6.81 0.02
C LYS A 157 -14.79 5.95 -0.09
N PHE A 158 -14.11 5.77 1.03
CA PHE A 158 -13.04 4.77 1.17
C PHE A 158 -13.60 3.49 1.77
N ARG A 159 -13.20 2.33 1.25
CA ARG A 159 -13.66 1.02 1.75
C ARG A 159 -12.48 0.06 1.87
N ALA A 160 -12.52 -0.76 2.90
CA ALA A 160 -11.61 -1.88 3.05
C ALA A 160 -12.20 -3.13 2.38
N ASN A 161 -11.35 -3.89 1.71
CA ASN A 161 -11.62 -5.23 1.19
C ASN A 161 -12.87 -5.31 0.29
N ASP A 162 -13.10 -4.28 -0.53
CA ASP A 162 -14.29 -4.15 -1.40
C ASP A 162 -15.64 -4.21 -0.65
N GLY A 163 -15.63 -4.02 0.67
CA GLY A 163 -16.75 -4.27 1.57
C GLY A 163 -17.24 -3.03 2.30
N TRP A 164 -18.48 -3.11 2.80
CA TRP A 164 -19.09 -2.03 3.59
C TRP A 164 -18.80 -2.11 5.09
N ASP A 165 -18.26 -3.23 5.57
CA ASP A 165 -18.04 -3.44 7.02
C ASP A 165 -17.11 -2.39 7.63
N LEU A 166 -16.05 -2.03 6.89
CA LEU A 166 -15.12 -0.98 7.27
C LEU A 166 -15.00 0.02 6.13
N ASN A 167 -15.75 1.12 6.26
CA ASN A 167 -15.78 2.20 5.29
C ASN A 167 -15.69 3.56 5.99
N TYR A 168 -15.11 4.53 5.28
CA TYR A 168 -14.94 5.89 5.77
C TYR A 168 -15.51 6.91 4.78
N GLY A 169 -16.18 7.90 5.35
CA GLY A 169 -16.64 9.10 4.68
C GLY A 169 -16.48 10.29 5.62
N GLY A 170 -16.79 11.50 5.16
CA GLY A 170 -16.65 12.69 5.97
C GLY A 170 -16.60 13.98 5.16
N SER A 171 -16.08 15.04 5.76
CA SER A 171 -16.01 16.38 5.17
C SER A 171 -14.81 17.15 5.72
N GLY A 172 -14.34 18.17 4.99
CA GLY A 172 -13.27 19.04 5.49
C GLY A 172 -11.94 18.35 5.79
N GLY A 173 -11.65 17.21 5.14
CA GLY A 173 -10.41 16.44 5.34
C GLY A 173 -10.42 15.49 6.54
N THR A 174 -11.52 15.40 7.29
CA THR A 174 -11.68 14.45 8.41
C THR A 174 -12.61 13.31 8.03
N LEU A 175 -12.40 12.14 8.64
CA LEU A 175 -13.14 10.92 8.37
C LEU A 175 -13.80 10.37 9.63
N SER A 176 -14.96 9.76 9.43
CA SER A 176 -15.68 8.97 10.42
C SER A 176 -16.04 7.61 9.82
N ALA A 177 -15.98 6.56 10.63
CA ALA A 177 -16.46 5.25 10.22
C ALA A 177 -17.94 5.35 9.85
N GLY A 178 -18.30 4.86 8.66
CA GLY A 178 -19.67 4.97 8.14
C GLY A 178 -20.11 6.41 7.80
N GLY A 179 -19.21 7.39 7.81
CA GLY A 179 -19.55 8.81 7.59
C GLY A 179 -20.16 9.11 6.23
N ALA A 180 -20.69 10.33 6.06
CA ALA A 180 -21.31 10.79 4.82
C ALA A 180 -20.35 10.71 3.62
N ASN A 181 -20.88 10.61 2.41
CA ASN A 181 -20.07 10.60 1.20
C ASN A 181 -19.25 11.90 1.07
N ILE A 182 -18.06 11.80 0.51
CA ILE A 182 -17.19 12.95 0.23
C ILE A 182 -17.54 13.47 -1.17
N VAL A 183 -17.80 14.76 -1.29
CA VAL A 183 -18.21 15.39 -2.57
C VAL A 183 -17.00 15.91 -3.35
N LEU A 184 -16.90 15.53 -4.62
CA LEU A 184 -16.08 16.18 -5.63
C LEU A 184 -16.97 17.09 -6.49
N ALA A 185 -16.83 18.40 -6.32
CA ALA A 185 -17.70 19.38 -6.99
C ALA A 185 -17.47 19.48 -8.50
N THR A 186 -16.28 19.11 -8.99
CA THR A 186 -15.92 19.20 -10.41
C THR A 186 -15.17 17.97 -10.85
N ALA A 187 -15.36 17.57 -12.10
CA ALA A 187 -14.48 16.58 -12.73
C ALA A 187 -13.05 17.13 -12.91
N GLY A 188 -12.10 16.21 -13.04
CA GLY A 188 -10.70 16.50 -13.34
C GLY A 188 -9.74 15.44 -12.83
N ASN A 189 -8.45 15.71 -13.01
CA ASN A 189 -7.38 14.87 -12.48
C ASN A 189 -7.12 15.25 -11.02
N TYR A 190 -7.13 14.26 -10.12
CA TYR A 190 -6.93 14.48 -8.69
C TYR A 190 -5.88 13.53 -8.13
N THR A 191 -5.13 14.04 -7.17
CA THR A 191 -4.39 13.24 -6.18
C THR A 191 -5.23 13.18 -4.90
N ILE A 192 -5.72 11.98 -4.55
CA ILE A 192 -6.48 11.74 -3.31
C ILE A 192 -5.63 10.87 -2.38
N ARG A 193 -5.50 11.29 -1.12
CA ARG A 193 -4.75 10.56 -0.09
C ARG A 193 -5.62 10.25 1.10
N PHE A 194 -5.42 9.07 1.67
CA PHE A 194 -6.19 8.55 2.78
C PHE A 194 -5.26 7.99 3.86
N ASP A 195 -5.43 8.48 5.10
CA ASP A 195 -4.75 7.99 6.30
C ASP A 195 -5.80 7.30 7.22
N PRO A 196 -5.89 5.96 7.20
CA PRO A 196 -6.81 5.22 8.06
C PRO A 196 -6.46 5.28 9.55
N VAL A 197 -5.23 5.65 9.90
CA VAL A 197 -4.76 5.72 11.30
C VAL A 197 -5.15 7.07 11.91
N LYS A 198 -4.95 8.16 11.17
CA LYS A 198 -5.32 9.51 11.61
C LYS A 198 -6.76 9.89 11.31
N LEU A 199 -7.47 9.07 10.53
CA LEU A 199 -8.83 9.34 10.06
C LEU A 199 -8.90 10.67 9.32
N THR A 200 -7.98 10.86 8.37
CA THR A 200 -7.93 12.07 7.54
C THR A 200 -7.79 11.71 6.06
N TYR A 201 -8.18 12.64 5.21
CA TYR A 201 -7.96 12.56 3.77
C TYR A 201 -7.60 13.93 3.19
N THR A 202 -6.99 13.92 2.01
CA THR A 202 -6.79 15.12 1.21
C THR A 202 -7.24 14.87 -0.22
N VAL A 203 -7.75 15.93 -0.86
CA VAL A 203 -8.16 15.95 -2.26
C VAL A 203 -7.48 17.14 -2.91
N ASN A 204 -6.53 16.89 -3.81
CA ASN A 204 -5.81 17.93 -4.52
C ASN A 204 -6.06 17.76 -6.02
N LYS A 205 -6.58 18.81 -6.66
CA LYS A 205 -6.70 18.85 -8.12
C LYS A 205 -5.31 19.10 -8.71
N ASN A 206 -4.93 18.32 -9.72
CA ASN A 206 -3.62 18.42 -10.40
C ASN A 206 -3.64 19.47 -11.52
#